data_AF-A0A6G0XIF5-F1
#
_entry.id   AF-A0A6G0XIF5-F1
#
_cell.length_a   1.000
_cell.length_b   1.000
_cell.length_c   1.000
_cell.angle_alpha   90.00
_cell.angle_beta   90.00
_cell.angle_gamma   90.00
#
_symmetry.space_group_name_H-M   'P 1'
#
loop_
_entity.id
_entity.type
_entity.pdbx_description
1 polymer ?
#
loop_
_entity_poly.entity_id
_entity_poly.type
_entity_poly.pdbx_seq_one_letter_code
_entity_poly.pdbx_strand_id
1 'polypeptide(L)'
;MDRRVSMEESAPLDGNDMPFYEAIRAAHGDAVNHAFSVRLARAFRLEKKHRMEKTLAQVKKIVEWRQQHGADRILHEPLDKAELFQACWPSKIYGKDDHGHIISMERLVDINVERLQANFTVDEILRHRLKHLERIQAIHADETQRSGRLVYKHIYIFDLAGLTWKHVTPSVMSYLKPIFDLGQIYYPESLFRMYLVNAPFVFWGSWKIISSFIDPETKEKIQIFKSAAAFSTDASKQGLSLDAIPTLIGGRHGGHMLTDDIPKEVEGHPPA
;
A
#
# COMPACT_ATOMS: atom_id res chain seq x y z
N MET A 1 -16.44 7.35 -22.40
CA MET A 1 -14.97 7.34 -22.51
C MET A 1 -14.51 6.06 -21.85
N ASP A 2 -14.32 5.02 -22.67
CA ASP A 2 -13.92 3.68 -22.25
C ASP A 2 -12.49 3.76 -21.68
N ARG A 3 -12.36 3.78 -20.34
CA ARG A 3 -11.07 3.65 -19.67
C ARG A 3 -10.96 2.22 -19.17
N ARG A 4 -10.70 1.28 -20.08
CA ARG A 4 -9.83 0.16 -19.71
C ARG A 4 -8.54 0.80 -19.23
N VAL A 5 -8.32 0.85 -17.93
CA VAL A 5 -7.00 1.18 -17.40
C VAL A 5 -6.09 0.12 -18.00
N SER A 6 -5.26 0.51 -18.96
CA SER A 6 -4.24 -0.38 -19.52
C SER A 6 -3.49 -0.97 -18.33
N MET A 7 -3.39 -2.31 -18.25
CA MET A 7 -2.69 -3.00 -17.16
C MET A 7 -1.18 -2.82 -17.31
N GLU A 8 -0.75 -1.60 -17.08
CA GLU A 8 0.60 -1.14 -17.29
C GLU A 8 1.60 -1.91 -16.41
N GLU A 9 1.21 -2.32 -15.20
CA GLU A 9 2.06 -3.14 -14.33
C GLU A 9 2.47 -4.47 -14.98
N SER A 10 1.55 -5.12 -15.69
CA SER A 10 1.78 -6.42 -16.34
C SER A 10 2.31 -6.31 -17.77
N ALA A 11 2.30 -5.10 -18.35
CA ALA A 11 2.80 -4.88 -19.70
C ALA A 11 4.34 -5.03 -19.74
N PRO A 12 4.92 -5.49 -20.86
CA PRO A 12 6.37 -5.43 -21.06
C PRO A 12 6.91 -4.01 -20.86
N LEU A 13 8.15 -3.90 -20.38
CA LEU A 13 8.85 -2.62 -20.34
C LEU A 13 9.05 -2.09 -21.77
N ASP A 14 8.68 -0.84 -21.99
CA ASP A 14 8.86 -0.14 -23.25
C ASP A 14 10.16 0.70 -23.25
N GLY A 15 10.39 1.47 -24.32
CA GLY A 15 11.55 2.36 -24.40
C GLY A 15 11.58 3.47 -23.35
N ASN A 16 10.48 3.75 -22.65
CA ASN A 16 10.41 4.78 -21.62
C ASN A 16 10.88 4.29 -20.24
N ASP A 17 10.83 2.99 -19.99
CA ASP A 17 11.17 2.39 -18.69
C ASP A 17 12.36 1.43 -18.75
N MET A 18 12.60 0.77 -19.89
CA MET A 18 13.67 -0.21 -20.04
C MET A 18 15.06 0.32 -19.62
N PRO A 19 15.48 1.54 -19.99
CA PRO A 19 16.79 2.05 -19.58
C PRO A 19 16.94 2.18 -18.05
N PHE A 20 15.85 2.46 -17.34
CA PHE A 20 15.84 2.58 -15.88
C PHE A 20 15.94 1.21 -15.23
N TYR A 21 15.20 0.23 -15.75
CA TYR A 21 15.29 -1.16 -15.31
C TYR A 21 16.72 -1.69 -15.48
N GLU A 22 17.33 -1.52 -16.65
CA GLU A 22 18.71 -1.95 -16.92
C GLU A 22 19.71 -1.28 -15.96
N ALA A 23 19.57 0.03 -15.72
CA ALA A 23 20.43 0.74 -14.79
C ALA A 23 20.29 0.24 -13.34
N ILE A 24 19.06 -0.07 -12.89
CA ILE A 24 18.80 -0.67 -11.58
C ILE A 24 19.46 -2.05 -11.47
N ARG A 25 19.26 -2.91 -12.48
CA ARG A 25 19.85 -4.25 -12.52
C ARG A 25 21.38 -4.20 -12.57
N ALA A 26 21.96 -3.26 -13.30
CA ALA A 26 23.41 -3.07 -13.36
C ALA A 26 24.01 -2.60 -12.04
N ALA A 27 23.30 -1.74 -11.29
CA ALA A 27 23.78 -1.18 -10.03
C ALA A 27 23.65 -2.14 -8.84
N HIS A 28 22.61 -2.98 -8.81
CA HIS A 28 22.26 -3.79 -7.64
C HIS A 28 22.26 -5.31 -7.88
N GLY A 29 22.32 -5.77 -9.13
CA GLY A 29 22.40 -7.18 -9.47
C GLY A 29 21.26 -8.00 -8.83
N ASP A 30 21.65 -9.04 -8.10
CA ASP A 30 20.72 -9.96 -7.43
C ASP A 30 20.24 -9.46 -6.05
N ALA A 31 20.71 -8.30 -5.58
CA ALA A 31 20.18 -7.67 -4.36
C ALA A 31 18.81 -7.03 -4.57
N VAL A 32 18.31 -7.04 -5.81
CA VAL A 32 16.95 -6.69 -6.17
C VAL A 32 16.41 -7.76 -7.11
N ASN A 33 15.09 -7.93 -7.18
CA ASN A 33 14.39 -8.88 -8.02
C ASN A 33 13.69 -8.18 -9.19
N HIS A 34 13.07 -8.97 -10.07
CA HIS A 34 12.42 -8.45 -11.28
C HIS A 34 11.27 -7.49 -10.95
N ALA A 35 10.35 -7.89 -10.06
CA ALA A 35 9.19 -7.08 -9.70
C ALA A 35 9.59 -5.74 -9.06
N PHE A 36 10.56 -5.75 -8.15
CA PHE A 36 11.14 -4.55 -7.55
C PHE A 36 11.73 -3.62 -8.61
N SER A 37 12.52 -4.17 -9.53
CA SER A 37 13.19 -3.42 -10.58
C SER A 37 12.19 -2.78 -11.56
N VAL A 38 11.15 -3.54 -11.98
CA VAL A 38 10.08 -3.03 -12.84
C VAL A 38 9.29 -1.91 -12.16
N ARG A 39 8.90 -2.12 -10.89
CA ARG A 39 8.16 -1.12 -10.12
C ARG A 39 8.94 0.20 -10.01
N LEU A 40 10.21 0.15 -9.64
CA LEU A 40 11.02 1.36 -9.49
C LEU A 40 11.42 2.01 -10.82
N ALA A 41 11.56 1.24 -11.90
CA ALA A 41 11.69 1.81 -13.24
C ALA A 41 10.49 2.71 -13.58
N ARG A 42 9.28 2.34 -13.16
CA ARG A 42 8.03 3.08 -13.43
C ARG A 42 7.71 4.19 -12.43
N ALA A 43 8.24 4.12 -11.21
CA ALA A 43 7.83 4.94 -10.08
C ALA A 43 8.01 6.45 -10.22
N PHE A 44 8.88 6.92 -11.12
CA PHE A 44 9.22 8.35 -11.24
C PHE A 44 8.92 8.92 -12.62
N ARG A 45 7.95 8.38 -13.36
CA ARG A 45 7.60 8.87 -14.71
C ARG A 45 7.13 10.32 -14.76
N LEU A 46 6.57 10.83 -13.65
CA LEU A 46 6.21 12.25 -13.54
C LEU A 46 7.44 13.18 -13.41
N GLU A 47 8.62 12.62 -13.15
CA GLU A 47 9.87 13.39 -13.07
C GLU A 47 10.36 13.78 -14.47
N LYS A 48 10.28 15.08 -14.78
CA LYS A 48 10.59 15.60 -16.12
C LYS A 48 12.07 15.85 -16.36
N LYS A 49 12.86 16.01 -15.29
CA LYS A 49 14.30 16.30 -15.35
C LYS A 49 15.04 15.39 -14.38
N HIS A 50 16.20 14.87 -14.78
CA HIS A 50 17.03 14.03 -13.91
C HIS A 50 16.32 12.75 -13.41
N ARG A 51 15.32 12.22 -14.13
CA ARG A 51 14.58 11.00 -13.74
C ARG A 51 15.53 9.84 -13.41
N MET A 52 16.61 9.67 -14.19
CA MET A 52 17.56 8.56 -13.99
C MET A 52 18.30 8.71 -12.66
N GLU A 53 18.83 9.90 -12.38
CA GLU A 53 19.50 10.24 -11.12
C GLU A 53 18.56 10.03 -9.93
N LYS A 54 17.33 10.55 -10.00
CA LYS A 54 16.31 10.35 -8.97
C LYS A 54 15.98 8.88 -8.74
N THR A 55 15.81 8.13 -9.83
CA THR A 55 15.47 6.70 -9.77
C THR A 55 16.58 5.94 -9.06
N LEU A 56 17.84 6.06 -9.51
CA LEU A 56 18.98 5.37 -8.90
C LEU A 56 19.23 5.80 -7.45
N ALA A 57 19.08 7.09 -7.14
CA ALA A 57 19.20 7.57 -5.76
C ALA A 57 18.13 6.99 -4.83
N GLN A 58 16.88 6.91 -5.30
CA GLN A 58 15.80 6.34 -4.52
C GLN A 58 15.90 4.81 -4.39
N VAL A 59 16.33 4.12 -5.45
CA VAL A 59 16.61 2.67 -5.41
C VAL A 59 17.68 2.38 -4.37
N LYS A 60 18.82 3.08 -4.42
CA LYS A 60 19.89 2.95 -3.43
C LYS A 60 19.38 3.16 -2.01
N LYS A 61 18.63 4.25 -1.78
CA LYS A 61 18.03 4.54 -0.47
C LYS A 61 17.12 3.41 0.03
N ILE A 62 16.29 2.84 -0.85
CA ILE A 62 15.37 1.75 -0.48
C ILE A 62 16.16 0.49 -0.15
N VAL A 63 17.14 0.11 -0.99
CA VAL A 63 17.98 -1.07 -0.75
C VAL A 63 18.73 -0.97 0.59
N GLU A 64 19.37 0.18 0.86
CA GLU A 64 20.06 0.42 2.13
C GLU A 64 19.09 0.36 3.32
N TRP A 65 17.91 0.98 3.20
CA TRP A 65 16.89 0.95 4.25
C TRP A 65 16.39 -0.47 4.53
N ARG A 66 16.12 -1.26 3.48
CA ARG A 66 15.69 -2.67 3.60
C ARG A 66 16.71 -3.49 4.38
N GLN A 67 18.00 -3.34 4.05
CA GLN A 67 19.09 -4.02 4.75
C GLN A 67 19.15 -3.62 6.23
N GLN A 68 19.10 -2.31 6.50
CA GLN A 68 19.14 -1.77 7.88
C GLN A 68 17.97 -2.26 8.74
N HIS A 69 16.78 -2.41 8.17
CA HIS A 69 15.56 -2.75 8.92
C HIS A 69 15.20 -4.25 8.84
N GLY A 70 16.01 -5.04 8.13
CA GLY A 70 15.73 -6.47 7.94
C GLY A 70 14.43 -6.75 7.20
N ALA A 71 14.03 -5.87 6.27
CA ALA A 71 12.76 -6.01 5.54
C ALA A 71 12.64 -7.38 4.87
N ASP A 72 13.74 -7.90 4.35
CA ASP A 72 13.81 -9.16 3.63
C ASP A 72 13.50 -10.40 4.49
N ARG A 73 13.71 -10.31 5.80
CA ARG A 73 13.49 -11.40 6.75
C ARG A 73 12.29 -11.17 7.67
N ILE A 74 11.66 -10.00 7.61
CA ILE A 74 10.66 -9.56 8.59
C ILE A 74 9.44 -10.49 8.67
N LEU A 75 9.09 -11.16 7.57
CA LEU A 75 7.97 -12.11 7.54
C LEU A 75 8.19 -13.30 8.47
N HIS A 76 9.43 -13.75 8.60
CA HIS A 76 9.84 -14.89 9.43
C HIS A 76 10.19 -14.49 10.87
N GLU A 77 10.22 -13.20 11.17
CA GLU A 77 10.55 -12.72 12.51
C GLU A 77 9.28 -12.53 13.36
N PRO A 78 9.22 -13.11 14.57
CA PRO A 78 8.18 -12.76 15.53
C PRO A 78 8.35 -11.29 15.95
N LEU A 79 7.23 -10.59 16.12
CA LEU A 79 7.21 -9.21 16.59
C LEU A 79 6.64 -9.14 17.99
N ASP A 80 7.32 -8.44 18.89
CA ASP A 80 6.82 -8.20 20.23
C ASP A 80 5.47 -7.47 20.18
N LYS A 81 4.57 -7.84 21.10
CA LYS A 81 3.25 -7.22 21.27
C LYS A 81 2.38 -7.25 19.99
N ALA A 82 2.56 -8.21 19.09
CA ALA A 82 1.80 -8.31 17.84
C ALA A 82 0.27 -8.30 18.03
N GLU A 83 -0.24 -9.08 18.98
CA GLU A 83 -1.68 -9.10 19.30
C GLU A 83 -2.19 -7.73 19.80
N LEU A 84 -1.38 -7.05 20.62
CA LEU A 84 -1.69 -5.71 21.11
C LEU A 84 -1.67 -4.69 19.98
N PHE A 85 -0.67 -4.77 19.08
CA PHE A 85 -0.58 -3.90 17.90
C PHE A 85 -1.82 -4.08 17.02
N GLN A 86 -2.20 -5.32 16.74
CA GLN A 86 -3.39 -5.67 15.97
C GLN A 86 -4.67 -5.14 16.63
N ALA A 87 -4.78 -5.19 17.96
CA ALA A 87 -5.90 -4.61 18.69
C ALA A 87 -5.93 -3.07 18.65
N CYS A 88 -4.77 -2.42 18.42
CA CYS A 88 -4.69 -0.97 18.25
C CYS A 88 -4.89 -0.53 16.79
N TRP A 89 -4.49 -1.36 15.83
CA TRP A 89 -4.55 -1.07 14.40
C TRP A 89 -5.04 -2.31 13.63
N PRO A 90 -6.36 -2.56 13.60
CA PRO A 90 -6.93 -3.78 13.06
C PRO A 90 -7.01 -3.77 11.52
N SER A 91 -5.85 -3.87 10.85
CA SER A 91 -5.76 -3.87 9.38
C SER A 91 -6.20 -5.20 8.77
N LYS A 92 -7.20 -5.18 7.89
CA LYS A 92 -7.70 -6.40 7.24
C LYS A 92 -7.43 -6.38 5.74
N ILE A 93 -7.19 -7.55 5.19
CA ILE A 93 -7.22 -7.79 3.75
C ILE A 93 -8.54 -8.46 3.35
N TYR A 94 -8.94 -8.24 2.10
CA TYR A 94 -10.20 -8.70 1.54
C TYR A 94 -9.95 -9.45 0.23
N GLY A 95 -10.88 -9.38 -0.72
CA GLY A 95 -10.69 -10.01 -2.01
C GLY A 95 -9.71 -9.24 -2.90
N LYS A 96 -9.68 -9.65 -4.16
CA LYS A 96 -8.87 -9.06 -5.22
C LYS A 96 -9.80 -8.52 -6.32
N ASP A 97 -9.35 -7.55 -7.09
CA ASP A 97 -10.01 -7.22 -8.35
C ASP A 97 -9.69 -8.26 -9.44
N ASP A 98 -10.29 -8.10 -10.63
CA ASP A 98 -10.08 -9.02 -11.76
C ASP A 98 -8.62 -9.05 -12.28
N HIS A 99 -7.79 -8.12 -11.82
CA HIS A 99 -6.39 -8.02 -12.21
C HIS A 99 -5.44 -8.69 -11.21
N GLY A 100 -5.92 -9.01 -10.01
CA GLY A 100 -5.15 -9.63 -8.94
C GLY A 100 -4.73 -8.65 -7.83
N HIS A 101 -5.12 -7.38 -7.93
CA HIS A 101 -4.78 -6.39 -6.90
C HIS A 101 -5.59 -6.67 -5.63
N ILE A 102 -4.91 -7.00 -4.54
CA ILE A 102 -5.57 -7.24 -3.26
C ILE A 102 -6.13 -5.95 -2.66
N ILE A 103 -7.28 -6.06 -2.00
CA ILE A 103 -7.92 -4.97 -1.27
C ILE A 103 -7.46 -5.02 0.20
N SER A 104 -6.79 -3.96 0.66
CA SER A 104 -6.56 -3.69 2.08
C SER A 104 -7.52 -2.60 2.53
N MET A 105 -8.17 -2.77 3.69
CA MET A 105 -9.03 -1.74 4.27
C MET A 105 -8.67 -1.43 5.71
N GLU A 106 -8.71 -0.14 6.04
CA GLU A 106 -8.58 0.38 7.40
C GLU A 106 -9.74 1.31 7.73
N ARG A 107 -10.19 1.26 8.99
CA ARG A 107 -11.17 2.19 9.55
C ARG A 107 -10.42 3.15 10.45
N LEU A 108 -10.39 4.44 10.10
CA LEU A 108 -9.57 5.40 10.85
C LEU A 108 -10.01 5.54 12.31
N VAL A 109 -11.29 5.37 12.59
CA VAL A 109 -11.84 5.41 13.95
C VAL A 109 -11.48 4.18 14.78
N ASP A 110 -11.08 3.07 14.14
CA ASP A 110 -10.65 1.86 14.85
C ASP A 110 -9.14 1.89 15.16
N ILE A 111 -8.39 2.87 14.63
CA ILE A 111 -6.98 3.07 14.94
C ILE A 111 -6.88 3.80 16.28
N ASN A 112 -6.49 3.07 17.32
CA ASN A 112 -6.34 3.62 18.67
C ASN A 112 -4.96 4.26 18.86
N VAL A 113 -4.84 5.51 18.43
CA VAL A 113 -3.60 6.30 18.50
C VAL A 113 -3.10 6.48 19.94
N GLU A 114 -3.99 6.72 20.90
CA GLU A 114 -3.63 6.88 22.31
C GLU A 114 -2.98 5.60 22.87
N ARG A 115 -3.56 4.43 22.54
CA ARG A 115 -3.02 3.13 22.97
C ARG A 115 -1.70 2.80 22.26
N LEU A 116 -1.53 3.20 20.99
CA LEU A 116 -0.24 3.09 20.30
C LEU A 116 0.83 3.90 21.01
N GLN A 117 0.55 5.19 21.29
CA GLN A 117 1.48 6.09 21.98
C GLN A 117 1.86 5.62 23.38
N ALA A 118 0.93 4.99 24.10
CA ALA A 118 1.18 4.50 25.45
C ALA A 118 2.00 3.20 25.51
N ASN A 119 2.04 2.40 24.42
CA ASN A 119 2.58 1.03 24.47
C ASN A 119 3.72 0.76 23.48
N PHE A 120 3.93 1.65 22.51
CA PHE A 120 4.91 1.47 21.45
C PHE A 120 5.69 2.76 21.17
N THR A 121 6.97 2.56 20.91
CA THR A 121 7.82 3.51 20.19
C THR A 121 7.40 3.59 18.72
N VAL A 122 7.78 4.68 18.04
CA VAL A 122 7.52 4.82 16.59
C VAL A 122 8.22 3.72 15.81
N ASP A 123 9.44 3.32 16.19
CA ASP A 123 10.20 2.27 15.50
C ASP A 123 9.54 0.89 15.63
N GLU A 124 9.01 0.54 16.81
CA GLU A 124 8.23 -0.70 16.97
C GLU A 124 7.01 -0.70 16.04
N ILE A 125 6.28 0.42 15.94
CA ILE A 125 5.12 0.54 15.04
C ILE A 125 5.55 0.41 13.58
N LEU A 126 6.62 1.09 13.17
CA LEU A 126 7.16 0.99 11.82
C LEU A 126 7.54 -0.45 11.47
N ARG A 127 8.06 -1.22 12.43
CA ARG A 127 8.40 -2.63 12.26
C ARG A 127 7.16 -3.50 12.02
N HIS A 128 6.09 -3.28 12.78
CA HIS A 128 4.79 -3.95 12.55
C HIS A 128 4.19 -3.58 11.18
N ARG A 129 4.27 -2.31 10.79
CA ARG A 129 3.78 -1.84 9.48
C ARG A 129 4.64 -2.35 8.32
N LEU A 130 5.95 -2.43 8.49
CA LEU A 130 6.86 -3.06 7.53
C LEU A 130 6.46 -4.51 7.29
N LYS A 131 6.22 -5.30 8.36
CA LYS A 131 5.75 -6.68 8.22
C LYS A 131 4.43 -6.77 7.45
N HIS A 132 3.49 -5.87 7.72
CA HIS A 132 2.23 -5.78 6.96
C HIS A 132 2.45 -5.50 5.46
N LEU A 133 3.34 -4.56 5.12
CA LEU A 133 3.63 -4.22 3.72
C LEU A 133 4.36 -5.35 2.99
N GLU A 134 5.31 -6.03 3.63
CA GLU A 134 5.97 -7.21 3.05
C GLU A 134 4.98 -8.38 2.85
N ARG A 135 3.97 -8.54 3.72
CA ARG A 135 2.91 -9.54 3.50
C ARG A 135 2.10 -9.24 2.24
N ILE A 136 1.80 -7.97 1.99
CA ILE A 136 1.15 -7.55 0.74
C ILE A 136 2.04 -7.88 -0.47
N GLN A 137 3.35 -7.62 -0.39
CA GLN A 137 4.29 -7.99 -1.46
C GLN A 137 4.35 -9.52 -1.69
N ALA A 138 4.30 -10.32 -0.63
CA ALA A 138 4.29 -11.77 -0.73
C ALA A 138 3.01 -12.29 -1.42
N ILE A 139 1.85 -11.70 -1.12
CA ILE A 139 0.58 -12.02 -1.81
C ILE A 139 0.65 -11.65 -3.29
N HIS A 140 1.28 -10.53 -3.63
CA HIS A 140 1.50 -10.14 -5.02
C HIS A 140 2.42 -11.11 -5.76
N ALA A 141 3.46 -11.63 -5.09
CA ALA A 141 4.36 -12.63 -5.65
C ALA A 141 3.62 -13.95 -5.95
N ASP A 142 2.79 -14.43 -5.02
CA ASP A 142 1.93 -15.60 -5.23
C ASP A 142 0.95 -15.38 -6.40
N GLU A 143 0.27 -14.22 -6.44
CA GLU A 143 -0.63 -13.90 -7.54
C GLU A 143 0.11 -13.82 -8.88
N THR A 144 1.33 -13.29 -8.89
CA THR A 144 2.17 -13.24 -10.09
C THR A 144 2.50 -14.64 -10.59
N GLN A 145 2.90 -15.54 -9.68
CA GLN A 145 3.21 -16.92 -10.01
C GLN A 145 1.97 -17.66 -10.53
N ARG A 146 0.83 -17.51 -9.87
CA ARG A 146 -0.43 -18.19 -10.22
C ARG A 146 -1.01 -17.71 -11.55
N SER A 147 -0.98 -16.41 -11.81
CA SER A 147 -1.62 -15.80 -12.98
C SER A 147 -0.71 -15.69 -14.19
N GLY A 148 0.61 -15.82 -14.00
CA GLY A 148 1.63 -15.58 -15.04
C GLY A 148 1.75 -14.10 -15.44
N ARG A 149 1.10 -13.19 -14.72
CA ARG A 149 1.13 -11.74 -14.96
C ARG A 149 1.79 -11.06 -13.78
N LEU A 150 2.70 -10.12 -14.04
CA LEU A 150 3.31 -9.35 -12.97
C LEU A 150 2.24 -8.50 -12.25
N VAL A 151 2.05 -8.76 -10.97
CA VAL A 151 1.22 -7.99 -10.04
C VAL A 151 2.12 -7.45 -8.95
N TYR A 152 2.08 -6.14 -8.71
CA TYR A 152 2.75 -5.53 -7.56
C TYR A 152 1.96 -4.39 -6.93
N LYS A 153 0.80 -4.05 -7.50
CA LYS A 153 -0.08 -3.02 -6.97
C LYS A 153 -1.22 -3.58 -6.14
N HIS A 154 -1.70 -2.77 -5.20
CA HIS A 154 -2.86 -3.09 -4.36
C HIS A 154 -3.89 -1.95 -4.36
N ILE A 155 -5.10 -2.27 -3.92
CA ILE A 155 -6.17 -1.32 -3.68
C ILE A 155 -6.21 -1.04 -2.18
N TYR A 156 -6.23 0.24 -1.80
CA TYR A 156 -6.33 0.65 -0.40
C TYR A 156 -7.65 1.35 -0.14
N ILE A 157 -8.36 0.97 0.91
CA ILE A 157 -9.63 1.57 1.29
C ILE A 157 -9.51 2.14 2.70
N PHE A 158 -9.85 3.42 2.86
CA PHE A 158 -10.11 4.01 4.18
C PHE A 158 -11.60 4.24 4.33
N ASP A 159 -12.21 3.58 5.30
CA ASP A 159 -13.55 3.90 5.75
C ASP A 159 -13.48 5.01 6.82
N LEU A 160 -14.12 6.13 6.50
CA LEU A 160 -14.13 7.36 7.29
C LEU A 160 -15.41 7.51 8.12
N ALA A 161 -16.26 6.49 8.16
CA ALA A 161 -17.47 6.51 8.98
C ALA A 161 -17.11 6.76 10.46
N GLY A 162 -17.77 7.74 11.06
CA GLY A 162 -17.53 8.15 12.45
C GLY A 162 -16.32 9.07 12.66
N LEU A 163 -15.60 9.44 11.59
CA LEU A 163 -14.47 10.37 11.71
C LEU A 163 -14.96 11.73 12.26
N THR A 164 -14.25 12.22 13.27
CA THR A 164 -14.47 13.53 13.91
C THR A 164 -13.17 14.31 13.99
N TRP A 165 -13.24 15.60 14.35
CA TRP A 165 -12.07 16.48 14.52
C TRP A 165 -10.99 15.92 15.46
N LYS A 166 -11.36 15.10 16.44
CA LYS A 166 -10.41 14.48 17.39
C LYS A 166 -9.40 13.56 16.70
N HIS A 167 -9.80 12.93 15.59
CA HIS A 167 -8.99 11.97 14.84
C HIS A 167 -8.04 12.64 13.83
N VAL A 168 -8.25 13.92 13.53
CA VAL A 168 -7.51 14.67 12.50
C VAL A 168 -6.84 15.92 13.06
N THR A 169 -6.56 15.93 14.38
CA THR A 169 -5.81 17.02 14.99
C THR A 169 -4.38 17.05 14.47
N PRO A 170 -3.70 18.22 14.42
CA PRO A 170 -2.31 18.29 13.98
C PRO A 170 -1.36 17.36 14.74
N SER A 171 -1.60 17.12 16.04
CA SER A 171 -0.81 16.19 16.85
C SER A 171 -0.98 14.73 16.38
N VAL A 172 -2.22 14.28 16.17
CA VAL A 172 -2.51 12.93 15.65
C VAL A 172 -1.91 12.77 14.26
N MET A 173 -2.11 13.76 13.39
CA MET A 173 -1.56 13.72 12.03
C MET A 173 -0.03 13.68 12.01
N SER A 174 0.63 14.47 12.87
CA SER A 174 2.10 14.47 12.99
C SER A 174 2.63 13.14 13.50
N TYR A 175 1.90 12.47 14.41
CA TYR A 175 2.25 11.15 14.91
C TYR A 175 2.10 10.05 13.85
N LEU A 176 1.01 10.09 13.06
CA LEU A 176 0.76 9.11 12.01
C LEU A 176 1.61 9.32 10.75
N LYS A 177 2.09 10.55 10.51
CA LYS A 177 2.88 10.89 9.32
C LYS A 177 4.06 9.93 9.06
N PRO A 178 5.02 9.69 9.98
CA PRO A 178 6.13 8.78 9.72
C PRO A 178 5.67 7.36 9.38
N ILE A 179 4.53 6.93 9.93
CA ILE A 179 3.96 5.61 9.71
C ILE A 179 3.40 5.48 8.29
N PHE A 180 2.71 6.51 7.79
CA PHE A 180 2.25 6.56 6.40
C PHE A 180 3.37 6.83 5.40
N ASP A 181 4.41 7.59 5.79
CA ASP A 181 5.59 7.83 4.98
C ASP A 181 6.32 6.53 4.63
N LEU A 182 6.22 5.49 5.47
CA LEU A 182 6.78 4.16 5.20
C LEU A 182 6.37 3.62 3.81
N GLY A 183 5.07 3.63 3.52
CA GLY A 183 4.54 3.17 2.24
C GLY A 183 4.94 4.07 1.08
N GLN A 184 4.84 5.39 1.26
CA GLN A 184 5.13 6.36 0.21
C GLN A 184 6.62 6.39 -0.19
N ILE A 185 7.53 6.29 0.78
CA ILE A 185 8.97 6.42 0.56
C ILE A 185 9.58 5.09 0.12
N TYR A 186 9.22 3.98 0.77
CA TYR A 186 9.90 2.69 0.59
C TYR A 186 9.14 1.72 -0.32
N TYR A 187 7.85 1.98 -0.59
CA TYR A 187 7.02 1.20 -1.51
C TYR A 187 6.40 2.07 -2.60
N PRO A 188 7.19 2.93 -3.29
CA PRO A 188 6.63 3.79 -4.32
C PRO A 188 6.03 2.96 -5.47
N GLU A 189 5.00 3.51 -6.12
CA GLU A 189 4.30 2.89 -7.24
C GLU A 189 3.67 1.52 -6.93
N SER A 190 3.39 1.23 -5.64
CA SER A 190 2.66 0.02 -5.21
C SER A 190 1.15 0.23 -5.04
N LEU A 191 0.67 1.47 -5.11
CA LEU A 191 -0.76 1.77 -5.02
C LEU A 191 -1.40 1.77 -6.41
N PHE A 192 -2.44 0.95 -6.61
CA PHE A 192 -3.28 1.00 -7.82
C PHE A 192 -4.33 2.11 -7.68
N ARG A 193 -5.15 2.01 -6.62
CA ARG A 193 -6.24 2.95 -6.31
C ARG A 193 -6.40 3.09 -4.81
N MET A 194 -6.75 4.29 -4.36
CA MET A 194 -7.15 4.53 -2.98
C MET A 194 -8.58 5.05 -2.93
N TYR A 195 -9.39 4.47 -2.05
CA TYR A 195 -10.78 4.82 -1.86
C TYR A 195 -10.99 5.39 -0.46
N LEU A 196 -11.50 6.61 -0.37
CA LEU A 196 -11.95 7.21 0.89
C LEU A 196 -13.47 7.13 0.93
N VAL A 197 -14.00 6.21 1.74
CA VAL A 197 -15.43 5.88 1.77
C VAL A 197 -16.09 6.46 3.01
N ASN A 198 -17.38 6.77 2.93
CA ASN A 198 -18.16 7.38 4.01
C ASN A 198 -17.58 8.72 4.50
N ALA A 199 -17.00 9.52 3.60
CA ALA A 199 -16.36 10.80 3.93
C ALA A 199 -17.37 11.80 4.55
N PRO A 200 -17.27 12.11 5.87
CA PRO A 200 -18.20 13.04 6.51
C PRO A 200 -17.88 14.50 6.13
N PHE A 201 -18.77 15.44 6.47
CA PHE A 201 -18.53 16.86 6.16
C PHE A 201 -17.21 17.38 6.75
N VAL A 202 -16.86 16.97 7.98
CA VAL A 202 -15.59 17.30 8.65
C VAL A 202 -14.36 16.88 7.84
N PHE A 203 -14.44 15.78 7.09
CA PHE A 203 -13.32 15.31 6.29
C PHE A 203 -12.88 16.36 5.26
N TRP A 204 -13.81 17.05 4.61
CA TRP A 204 -13.48 18.06 3.60
C TRP A 204 -12.67 19.23 4.15
N GLY A 205 -12.92 19.62 5.41
CA GLY A 205 -12.09 20.62 6.10
C GLY A 205 -10.68 20.11 6.39
N SER A 206 -10.57 18.85 6.84
CA SER A 206 -9.27 18.22 7.10
C SER A 206 -8.50 17.82 5.84
N TRP A 207 -9.17 17.60 4.71
CA TRP A 207 -8.55 17.13 3.47
C TRP A 207 -7.49 18.08 2.95
N LYS A 208 -7.69 19.40 3.11
CA LYS A 208 -6.66 20.40 2.74
C LYS A 208 -5.36 20.18 3.52
N ILE A 209 -5.45 19.78 4.78
CA ILE A 209 -4.31 19.48 5.65
C ILE A 209 -3.73 18.11 5.28
N ILE A 210 -4.57 17.06 5.27
CA ILE A 210 -4.17 15.67 4.99
C ILE A 210 -3.49 15.58 3.62
N SER A 211 -4.09 16.16 2.59
CA SER A 211 -3.55 16.12 1.24
C SER A 211 -2.16 16.76 1.16
N SER A 212 -1.80 17.76 1.97
CA SER A 212 -0.43 18.31 1.95
C SER A 212 0.67 17.29 2.30
N PHE A 213 0.32 16.23 3.01
CA PHE A 213 1.23 15.14 3.41
C PHE A 213 1.24 13.96 2.44
N ILE A 214 0.37 13.95 1.45
CA ILE A 214 0.26 12.89 0.44
C ILE A 214 1.04 13.31 -0.80
N ASP A 215 1.87 12.42 -1.32
CA ASP A 215 2.61 12.67 -2.56
C ASP A 215 1.64 12.94 -3.75
N PRO A 216 2.05 13.74 -4.75
CA PRO A 216 1.17 14.10 -5.87
C PRO A 216 0.62 12.92 -6.66
N GLU A 217 1.39 11.84 -6.83
CA GLU A 217 0.97 10.68 -7.60
C GLU A 217 -0.10 9.87 -6.86
N THR A 218 0.07 9.70 -5.55
CA THR A 218 -0.94 9.07 -4.69
C THR A 218 -2.24 9.89 -4.70
N LYS A 219 -2.19 11.23 -4.72
CA LYS A 219 -3.40 12.06 -4.83
C LYS A 219 -4.21 11.79 -6.09
N GLU A 220 -3.56 11.56 -7.22
CA GLU A 220 -4.22 11.25 -8.49
C GLU A 220 -4.96 9.90 -8.44
N LYS A 221 -4.53 9.00 -7.55
CA LYS A 221 -5.12 7.66 -7.34
C LYS A 221 -6.26 7.66 -6.30
N ILE A 222 -6.50 8.78 -5.61
CA ILE A 222 -7.51 8.89 -4.54
C ILE A 222 -8.88 9.24 -5.13
N GLN A 223 -9.88 8.43 -4.75
CA GLN A 223 -11.29 8.65 -5.06
C GLN A 223 -12.10 8.73 -3.76
N ILE A 224 -12.93 9.77 -3.63
CA ILE A 224 -13.61 10.12 -2.38
C ILE A 224 -15.10 9.98 -2.54
N PHE A 225 -15.72 9.19 -1.65
CA PHE A 225 -17.14 8.87 -1.68
C PHE A 225 -17.82 9.29 -0.38
N LYS A 226 -18.97 9.95 -0.51
CA LYS A 226 -19.79 10.37 0.63
C LYS A 226 -20.47 9.20 1.36
N SER A 227 -20.65 8.06 0.68
CA SER A 227 -21.32 6.88 1.25
C SER A 227 -20.82 5.58 0.61
N ALA A 228 -20.98 4.48 1.35
CA ALA A 228 -20.76 3.11 0.89
C ALA A 228 -21.54 2.77 -0.40
N ALA A 229 -22.78 3.24 -0.54
CA ALA A 229 -23.60 3.02 -1.74
C ALA A 229 -23.01 3.72 -2.98
N ALA A 230 -22.53 4.96 -2.83
CA ALA A 230 -21.87 5.68 -3.91
C ALA A 230 -20.56 4.99 -4.33
N PHE A 231 -19.77 4.54 -3.35
CA PHE A 231 -18.57 3.75 -3.59
C PHE A 231 -18.90 2.45 -4.33
N SER A 232 -19.85 1.65 -3.83
CA SER A 232 -20.21 0.36 -4.43
C SER A 232 -20.65 0.48 -5.90
N THR A 233 -21.38 1.56 -6.22
CA THR A 233 -21.81 1.86 -7.60
C THR A 233 -20.62 2.15 -8.51
N ASP A 234 -19.64 2.91 -8.04
CA ASP A 234 -18.42 3.20 -8.81
C ASP A 234 -17.51 1.98 -8.90
N ALA A 235 -17.26 1.31 -7.78
CA ALA A 235 -16.45 0.10 -7.70
C ALA A 235 -16.93 -0.97 -8.70
N SER A 236 -18.25 -1.17 -8.80
CA SER A 236 -18.84 -2.10 -9.79
C SER A 236 -18.55 -1.69 -11.24
N LYS A 237 -18.63 -0.39 -11.57
CA LYS A 237 -18.27 0.12 -12.91
C LYS A 237 -16.78 -0.03 -13.22
N GLN A 238 -15.97 -0.07 -12.18
CA GLN A 238 -14.53 -0.17 -12.23
C GLN A 238 -14.00 -1.61 -12.18
N GLY A 239 -14.89 -2.61 -12.20
CA GLY A 239 -14.54 -4.04 -12.21
C GLY A 239 -14.25 -4.64 -10.83
N LEU A 240 -14.60 -3.97 -9.73
CA LEU A 240 -14.50 -4.56 -8.40
C LEU A 240 -15.78 -5.34 -8.07
N SER A 241 -15.66 -6.66 -7.94
CA SER A 241 -16.76 -7.52 -7.48
C SER A 241 -17.16 -7.19 -6.04
N LEU A 242 -18.47 -7.21 -5.76
CA LEU A 242 -18.98 -7.09 -4.39
C LEU A 242 -18.47 -8.22 -3.48
N ASP A 243 -18.15 -9.39 -4.05
CA ASP A 243 -17.55 -10.51 -3.30
C ASP A 243 -16.12 -10.24 -2.85
N ALA A 244 -15.44 -9.25 -3.45
CA ALA A 244 -14.11 -8.83 -3.02
C ALA A 244 -14.16 -7.68 -2.00
N ILE A 245 -15.27 -6.94 -1.96
CA ILE A 245 -15.41 -5.72 -1.17
C ILE A 245 -15.85 -6.05 0.28
N PRO A 246 -15.33 -5.33 1.29
CA PRO A 246 -15.76 -5.47 2.69
C PRO A 246 -17.27 -5.31 2.90
N THR A 247 -17.85 -6.17 3.73
CA THR A 247 -19.26 -6.08 4.16
C THR A 247 -19.62 -4.73 4.78
N LEU A 248 -18.70 -4.13 5.54
CA LEU A 248 -18.90 -2.83 6.21
C LEU A 248 -19.17 -1.66 5.24
N ILE A 249 -18.78 -1.79 3.97
CA ILE A 249 -18.94 -0.72 2.97
C ILE A 249 -19.76 -1.18 1.75
N GLY A 250 -20.62 -2.19 1.93
CA GLY A 250 -21.61 -2.61 0.93
C GLY A 250 -21.20 -3.81 0.07
N GLY A 251 -20.06 -4.45 0.38
CA GLY A 251 -19.67 -5.72 -0.26
C GLY A 251 -20.17 -6.96 0.49
N ARG A 252 -19.55 -8.10 0.20
CA ARG A 252 -19.87 -9.43 0.76
C ARG A 252 -18.67 -10.15 1.37
N HIS A 253 -17.47 -9.59 1.28
CA HIS A 253 -16.27 -10.19 1.83
C HIS A 253 -16.13 -9.92 3.34
N GLY A 254 -15.97 -10.96 4.15
CA GLY A 254 -15.80 -10.84 5.61
C GLY A 254 -14.45 -10.27 6.06
N GLY A 255 -13.46 -10.36 5.17
CA GLY A 255 -12.08 -9.96 5.46
C GLY A 255 -11.39 -10.90 6.43
N HIS A 256 -10.07 -10.89 6.42
CA HIS A 256 -9.28 -11.60 7.42
C HIS A 256 -8.08 -10.73 7.81
N MET A 257 -7.62 -10.93 9.04
CA MET A 257 -6.34 -10.35 9.44
C MET A 257 -5.25 -11.08 8.69
N LEU A 258 -4.20 -10.36 8.31
CA LEU A 258 -2.94 -10.97 7.97
C LEU A 258 -2.33 -11.54 9.26
N THR A 259 -2.57 -12.82 9.55
CA THR A 259 -1.97 -13.50 10.71
C THR A 259 -0.47 -13.70 10.51
N ASP A 260 0.23 -14.19 11.54
CA ASP A 260 1.64 -14.56 11.44
C ASP A 260 1.89 -15.76 10.52
N ASP A 261 0.85 -16.47 10.10
CA ASP A 261 0.94 -17.55 9.13
C ASP A 261 1.34 -17.00 7.75
N ILE A 262 2.55 -17.33 7.34
CA ILE A 262 3.05 -17.08 6.00
C ILE A 262 2.28 -18.03 5.07
N PRO A 263 1.67 -17.55 3.96
CA PRO A 263 1.14 -18.45 2.94
C PRO A 263 2.24 -19.45 2.55
N LYS A 264 1.93 -20.75 2.52
CA LYS A 264 2.93 -21.80 2.30
C LYS A 264 3.71 -21.61 0.98
N GLU A 265 3.21 -20.78 0.06
CA GLU A 265 3.83 -20.44 -1.22
C GLU A 265 5.02 -19.45 -1.14
N VAL A 266 5.30 -18.82 0.02
CA VAL A 266 6.34 -17.77 0.15
C VAL A 266 7.74 -18.33 0.50
N GLU A 267 7.87 -19.61 0.88
CA GLU A 267 9.15 -20.20 1.34
C GLU A 267 10.29 -20.25 0.30
N GLY A 268 10.04 -19.91 -0.97
CA GLY A 268 11.02 -20.03 -2.05
C GLY A 268 11.42 -18.74 -2.77
N HIS A 269 10.89 -17.59 -2.38
CA HIS A 269 11.08 -16.36 -3.14
C HIS A 269 12.12 -15.44 -2.49
N PRO A 270 13.18 -15.02 -3.22
CA PRO A 270 14.12 -14.06 -2.69
C PRO A 270 13.38 -12.74 -2.40
N PRO A 271 13.46 -12.23 -1.18
CA PRO A 271 12.87 -10.94 -0.85
C PRO A 271 13.58 -9.82 -1.63
N ALA A 272 12.75 -9.04 -2.33
CA ALA A 272 13.05 -7.83 -3.11
C ALA A 272 14.20 -7.84 -4.11
#